data_AF-A0AAD1S3M8-F1
#
_entry.id   AF-A0AAD1S3M8-F1
#
_cell.length_a   1.000
_cell.length_b   1.000
_cell.length_c   1.000
_cell.angle_alpha   90.00
_cell.angle_beta   90.00
_cell.angle_gamma   90.00
#
_symmetry.space_group_name_H-M   'P 1'
#
loop_
_entity.id
_entity.type
_entity.pdbx_description
1 polymer ?
#
loop_
_entity_poly.entity_id
_entity_poly.type
_entity_poly.pdbx_seq_one_letter_code
_entity_poly.pdbx_strand_id
1 'polypeptide(L)'
;MVLADPQQEVETTLVDGEKILWSDMYVEGGQSVLVYITEILGEHCVYIWSSSPGISQKYKVNPYIDGSRTLGFSGSLKNKTFHLIILYSNGHVCHSFASLVQSKVENALTVSPLLQLEEPSDTGVVAVLDDSHIATLTELPSMQKDILCIWNTKFQTLQAVKEFSQKTSMQLWCHDNKMYVVHGKSITVIPYGCDPSCLASSLGKWRNIHTSALETVSFVNWDTLVDNAPEAKKSNSGGRKSARQRKTKPTVTDDADLAVLLKDIQNAPESQIASVVQRALWGYEAVDFHITIGKIMQELLNRCRCDPNFYPQSPLVQLIQTNLLSYSLCPDLVALSLEKQDVRLLQLCLQHLPDIPESVICSCLKAFLSVGEDHLRNAPLSTEYISNYIEVAEEAEQPSVPDAAVIQNGFSPAALEEDSCDVQTPEIVSRRNEPPKSPVSVKRAVLLNSILTYPYSETFLLPHLKSLSASQVVLFLRYLHYLYVKCGGDLTINLPEKQMPSTNQIMDWMSVVLDAHFTVVVMLPEAKKMLQKLHKFVRTQMKLYSELNKVEGCLSELHRMKHQVKDCDRYSIEVLELY
;
A
#
# COMPACT_ATOMS: atom_id res chain seq x y z
N MET A 1 13.67 60.38 -16.77
CA MET A 1 14.53 60.31 -17.98
C MET A 1 13.58 60.13 -19.14
N VAL A 2 13.41 61.19 -19.94
CA VAL A 2 12.49 61.25 -21.08
C VAL A 2 13.04 60.33 -22.16
N LEU A 3 12.25 59.37 -22.63
CA LEU A 3 12.57 58.58 -23.82
C LEU A 3 12.64 59.55 -25.00
N ALA A 4 13.85 59.87 -25.44
CA ALA A 4 14.09 60.61 -26.67
C ALA A 4 13.55 59.80 -27.87
N ASP A 5 13.02 60.51 -28.86
CA ASP A 5 12.48 59.97 -30.11
C ASP A 5 13.25 58.76 -30.65
N PRO A 6 12.57 57.73 -31.19
CA PRO A 6 13.23 56.65 -31.91
C PRO A 6 13.79 57.21 -33.23
N GLN A 7 15.05 57.63 -33.22
CA GLN A 7 15.78 58.09 -34.41
C GLN A 7 16.47 56.95 -35.20
N GLN A 8 16.06 55.70 -35.02
CA GLN A 8 16.47 54.64 -35.94
C GLN A 8 15.49 54.60 -37.10
N GLU A 9 15.99 54.83 -38.33
CA GLU A 9 15.28 54.42 -39.53
C GLU A 9 14.89 52.94 -39.35
N VAL A 10 13.60 52.65 -39.47
CA VAL A 10 13.12 51.27 -39.47
C VAL A 10 13.69 50.63 -40.74
N GLU A 11 14.85 49.98 -40.63
CA GLU A 11 15.40 49.17 -41.72
C GLU A 11 14.32 48.15 -42.11
N THR A 12 13.78 48.28 -43.32
CA THR A 12 12.84 47.31 -43.91
C THR A 12 13.59 46.01 -44.16
N THR A 13 13.76 45.20 -43.10
CA THR A 13 14.44 43.90 -43.16
C THR A 13 13.55 42.86 -43.84
N LEU A 14 12.24 43.11 -43.89
CA LEU A 14 11.23 42.25 -44.50
C LEU A 14 10.96 42.66 -45.95
N VAL A 15 10.67 41.67 -46.79
CA VAL A 15 10.27 41.90 -48.18
C VAL A 15 8.83 42.40 -48.23
N ASP A 16 8.49 43.29 -49.18
CA ASP A 16 7.11 43.75 -49.38
C ASP A 16 6.15 42.56 -49.59
N GLY A 17 5.17 42.42 -48.69
CA GLY A 17 4.21 41.31 -48.68
C GLY A 17 4.50 40.19 -47.68
N GLU A 18 5.63 40.24 -46.96
CA GLU A 18 5.97 39.30 -45.89
C GLU A 18 5.24 39.65 -44.58
N LYS A 19 4.48 38.70 -44.03
CA LYS A 19 3.72 38.89 -42.79
C LYS A 19 4.34 38.09 -41.65
N ILE A 20 4.63 38.73 -40.51
CA ILE A 20 5.03 38.04 -39.29
C ILE A 20 3.81 37.31 -38.69
N LEU A 21 3.94 36.01 -38.47
CA LEU A 21 2.92 35.16 -37.85
C LEU A 21 3.19 34.91 -36.36
N TRP A 22 4.46 34.81 -35.96
CA TRP A 22 4.86 34.50 -34.59
C TRP A 22 6.24 35.09 -34.30
N SER A 23 6.49 35.50 -33.07
CA SER A 23 7.80 35.98 -32.62
C SER A 23 7.99 35.74 -31.13
N ASP A 24 9.20 35.39 -30.74
CA ASP A 24 9.59 35.25 -29.34
C ASP A 24 11.07 35.60 -29.13
N MET A 25 11.43 35.95 -27.89
CA MET A 25 12.78 36.35 -27.53
C MET A 25 13.35 35.44 -26.43
N TYR A 26 14.53 34.89 -26.70
CA TYR A 26 15.23 33.99 -25.80
C TYR A 26 16.54 34.62 -25.32
N VAL A 27 16.96 34.25 -24.11
CA VAL A 27 18.26 34.64 -23.55
C VAL A 27 19.05 33.37 -23.29
N GLU A 28 20.12 33.14 -24.06
CA GLU A 28 21.00 31.97 -23.92
C GLU A 28 22.46 32.43 -23.84
N GLY A 29 23.18 32.06 -22.78
CA GLY A 29 24.58 32.43 -22.59
C GLY A 29 24.85 33.94 -22.46
N GLY A 30 23.86 34.73 -22.04
CA GLY A 30 23.96 36.19 -21.92
C GLY A 30 23.73 36.95 -23.24
N GLN A 31 23.38 36.27 -24.33
CA GLN A 31 23.01 36.87 -25.61
C GLN A 31 21.51 36.78 -25.82
N SER A 32 20.90 37.88 -26.25
CA SER A 32 19.49 37.89 -26.68
C SER A 32 19.38 37.40 -28.12
N VAL A 33 18.49 36.43 -28.33
CA VAL A 33 18.16 35.83 -29.61
C VAL A 33 16.68 36.10 -29.88
N LEU A 34 16.40 36.82 -30.96
CA LEU A 34 15.03 37.06 -31.45
C LEU A 34 14.73 36.03 -32.53
N VAL A 35 13.63 35.30 -32.37
CA VAL A 35 13.13 34.38 -33.39
C VAL A 35 11.78 34.87 -33.85
N TYR A 36 11.58 34.95 -35.17
CA TYR A 36 10.28 35.27 -35.74
C TYR A 36 10.01 34.42 -36.97
N ILE A 37 8.74 34.14 -37.20
CA ILE A 37 8.25 33.30 -38.29
C ILE A 37 7.39 34.17 -39.18
N THR A 38 7.65 34.11 -40.48
CA THR A 38 6.92 34.87 -41.49
C THR A 38 6.24 33.96 -42.50
N GLU A 39 5.29 34.55 -43.22
CA GLU A 39 4.61 33.93 -44.36
C GLU A 39 4.77 34.80 -45.60
N ILE A 40 5.20 34.18 -46.71
CA ILE A 40 5.27 34.77 -48.05
C ILE A 40 4.62 33.79 -49.01
N LEU A 41 3.52 34.19 -49.67
CA LEU A 41 2.82 33.38 -50.69
C LEU A 41 2.48 31.94 -50.21
N GLY A 42 2.19 31.77 -48.91
CA GLY A 42 1.87 30.47 -48.30
C GLY A 42 3.08 29.63 -47.87
N GLU A 43 4.31 30.10 -48.09
CA GLU A 43 5.52 29.48 -47.56
C GLU A 43 5.94 30.12 -46.23
N HIS A 44 6.36 29.29 -45.27
CA HIS A 44 6.78 29.75 -43.96
C HIS A 44 8.31 29.82 -43.85
N CYS A 45 8.81 30.95 -43.36
CA CYS A 45 10.24 31.16 -43.10
C CYS A 45 10.48 31.45 -41.62
N VAL A 46 11.48 30.81 -41.03
CA VAL A 46 11.96 31.11 -39.67
C VAL A 46 13.21 31.97 -39.78
N TYR A 47 13.20 33.10 -39.09
CA TYR A 47 14.34 33.98 -38.95
C TYR A 47 14.84 33.92 -37.52
N ILE A 48 16.15 33.74 -37.38
CA ILE A 48 16.82 33.75 -36.09
C ILE A 48 17.85 34.86 -36.12
N TRP A 49 17.65 35.87 -35.27
CA TRP A 49 18.51 37.02 -35.14
C TRP A 49 19.22 37.00 -33.79
N SER A 50 20.54 37.14 -33.80
CA SER A 50 21.36 37.21 -32.59
C SER A 50 22.02 38.58 -32.46
N SER A 51 21.97 39.16 -31.26
CA SER A 51 22.46 40.51 -30.98
C SER A 51 23.98 40.69 -31.09
N SER A 52 24.76 39.60 -31.04
CA SER A 52 26.23 39.65 -31.19
C SER A 52 26.82 38.32 -31.67
N PRO A 53 27.46 38.25 -32.85
CA PRO A 53 27.48 39.22 -33.96
C PRO A 53 26.10 39.26 -34.61
N GLY A 54 25.65 40.41 -35.13
CA GLY A 54 24.35 40.63 -35.79
C GLY A 54 24.08 39.73 -37.00
N ILE A 55 23.93 38.42 -36.77
CA ILE A 55 23.75 37.39 -37.77
C ILE A 55 22.27 37.06 -37.78
N SER A 56 21.64 37.27 -38.93
CA SER A 56 20.32 36.78 -39.26
C SER A 56 20.47 35.48 -40.06
N GLN A 57 19.86 34.41 -39.58
CA GLN A 57 19.75 33.15 -40.32
C GLN A 57 18.31 32.98 -40.78
N LYS A 58 18.13 32.61 -42.06
CA LYS A 58 16.83 32.33 -42.66
C LYS A 58 16.72 30.84 -42.95
N TYR A 59 15.62 30.26 -42.49
CA TYR A 59 15.28 28.86 -42.69
C TYR A 59 13.93 28.74 -43.37
N LYS A 60 13.85 27.98 -44.46
CA LYS A 60 12.57 27.68 -45.12
C LYS A 60 11.95 26.44 -44.48
N VAL A 61 10.71 26.51 -44.02
CA VAL A 61 10.01 25.36 -43.44
C VAL A 61 9.34 24.57 -44.56
N ASN A 62 9.72 23.30 -44.72
CA ASN A 62 9.03 22.42 -45.66
C ASN A 62 7.69 21.98 -45.08
N PRO A 63 6.58 22.01 -45.85
CA PRO A 63 5.30 21.50 -45.38
C PRO A 63 5.41 20.00 -45.06
N TYR A 64 4.76 19.57 -43.97
CA TYR A 64 4.72 18.16 -43.58
C TYR A 64 3.85 17.33 -44.53
N ILE A 65 2.66 17.84 -44.85
CA ILE A 65 1.70 17.22 -45.79
C ILE A 65 1.11 18.32 -46.69
N ASP A 66 1.13 18.07 -48.00
CA ASP A 66 0.53 18.96 -49.01
C ASP A 66 -0.97 19.18 -48.73
N GLY A 67 -1.38 20.44 -48.61
CA GLY A 67 -2.77 20.84 -48.37
C GLY A 67 -3.16 21.03 -46.90
N SER A 68 -2.26 20.80 -45.93
CA SER A 68 -2.52 21.11 -44.52
C SER A 68 -2.20 22.57 -44.18
N ARG A 69 -3.09 23.25 -43.44
CA ARG A 69 -2.88 24.66 -43.01
C ARG A 69 -2.21 24.68 -41.64
N THR A 70 -1.22 25.54 -41.46
CA THR A 70 -0.62 25.80 -40.13
C THR A 70 -1.59 26.61 -39.27
N LEU A 71 -1.86 26.15 -38.06
CA LEU A 71 -2.73 26.82 -37.09
C LEU A 71 -1.94 27.69 -36.11
N GLY A 72 -0.81 27.18 -35.63
CA GLY A 72 -0.01 27.88 -34.62
C GLY A 72 1.43 27.41 -34.57
N PHE A 73 2.28 28.30 -34.06
CA PHE A 73 3.70 28.07 -33.86
C PHE A 73 4.06 28.29 -32.40
N SER A 74 5.01 27.51 -31.90
CA SER A 74 5.68 27.74 -30.63
C SER A 74 7.09 27.21 -30.70
N GLY A 75 7.96 27.64 -29.81
CA GLY A 75 9.33 27.16 -29.81
C GLY A 75 10.00 27.28 -28.47
N SER A 76 11.13 26.59 -28.36
CA SER A 76 12.05 26.70 -27.23
C SER A 76 13.48 26.70 -27.75
N LEU A 77 14.36 27.42 -27.07
CA LEU A 77 15.79 27.46 -27.40
C LEU A 77 16.56 26.65 -26.37
N LYS A 78 17.30 25.63 -26.82
CA LYS A 78 18.14 24.81 -25.95
C LYS A 78 19.44 24.43 -26.64
N ASN A 79 20.56 24.63 -25.96
CA ASN A 79 21.89 24.29 -26.43
C ASN A 79 22.18 24.85 -27.84
N LYS A 80 21.86 26.13 -28.07
CA LYS A 80 22.01 26.80 -29.39
C LYS A 80 21.23 26.13 -30.53
N THR A 81 20.21 25.36 -30.21
CA THR A 81 19.29 24.77 -31.19
C THR A 81 17.88 25.23 -30.86
N PHE A 82 17.25 25.89 -31.81
CA PHE A 82 15.85 26.29 -31.71
C PHE A 82 14.97 25.11 -32.10
N HIS A 83 14.17 24.64 -31.15
CA HIS A 83 13.17 23.60 -31.35
C HIS A 83 11.84 24.27 -31.67
N LEU A 84 11.43 24.16 -32.93
CA LEU A 84 10.17 24.66 -33.45
C LEU A 84 9.09 23.59 -33.31
N ILE A 85 7.90 23.98 -32.85
CA ILE A 85 6.69 23.16 -32.81
C ILE A 85 5.61 23.83 -33.65
N ILE A 86 4.97 23.05 -34.51
CA ILE A 86 3.96 23.51 -35.46
C ILE A 86 2.70 22.67 -35.26
N LEU A 87 1.56 23.34 -35.08
CA LEU A 87 0.24 22.71 -35.07
C LEU A 87 -0.40 22.86 -36.45
N TYR A 88 -0.86 21.76 -37.05
CA TYR A 88 -1.54 21.74 -38.34
C TYR A 88 -3.05 21.48 -38.19
N SER A 89 -3.84 21.91 -39.18
CA SER A 89 -5.30 21.78 -39.20
C SER A 89 -5.81 20.33 -39.22
N ASN A 90 -4.96 19.40 -39.66
CA ASN A 90 -5.23 17.96 -39.64
C ASN A 90 -4.98 17.31 -38.26
N GLY A 91 -4.77 18.10 -37.21
CA GLY A 91 -4.50 17.63 -35.86
C GLY A 91 -3.07 17.13 -35.63
N HIS A 92 -2.18 17.19 -36.63
CA HIS A 92 -0.78 16.82 -36.41
C HIS A 92 -0.05 17.95 -35.69
N VAL A 93 0.63 17.61 -34.59
CA VAL A 93 1.68 18.45 -34.01
C VAL A 93 3.00 17.91 -34.51
N CYS A 94 3.76 18.77 -35.18
CA CYS A 94 5.07 18.43 -35.72
C CYS A 94 6.15 19.28 -35.06
N HIS A 95 7.39 18.84 -35.19
CA HIS A 95 8.54 19.61 -34.76
C HIS A 95 9.62 19.73 -35.84
N SER A 96 10.48 20.73 -35.69
CA SER A 96 11.69 20.90 -36.48
C SER A 96 12.78 21.55 -35.64
N PHE A 97 14.03 21.46 -36.08
CA PHE A 97 15.19 21.96 -35.35
C PHE A 97 16.01 22.88 -36.24
N ALA A 98 16.19 24.12 -35.80
CA ALA A 98 17.06 25.10 -36.44
C ALA A 98 18.31 25.32 -35.58
N SER A 99 19.50 25.09 -36.13
CA SER A 99 20.75 25.33 -35.42
C SER A 99 21.11 26.81 -35.47
N LEU A 100 21.62 27.40 -34.38
CA LEU A 100 22.22 28.75 -34.43
C LEU A 100 23.64 28.73 -35.03
N VAL A 101 24.22 27.57 -35.31
CA VAL A 101 25.58 27.46 -35.87
C VAL A 101 25.55 27.82 -37.35
N GLN A 102 26.44 28.72 -37.78
CA GLN A 102 26.48 29.26 -39.14
C GLN A 102 26.49 28.16 -40.22
N SER A 103 25.46 28.17 -41.06
CA SER A 103 25.47 27.52 -42.38
C SER A 103 25.58 28.58 -43.46
N LYS A 104 26.38 28.32 -44.50
CA LYS A 104 26.57 29.22 -45.65
C LYS A 104 25.48 29.06 -46.72
N VAL A 105 24.50 28.18 -46.50
CA VAL A 105 23.45 27.81 -47.48
C VAL A 105 22.08 28.10 -46.87
N GLU A 106 21.12 28.53 -47.69
CA GLU A 106 19.70 28.53 -47.32
C GLU A 106 19.30 27.12 -46.89
N ASN A 107 19.06 26.95 -45.58
CA ASN A 107 18.77 25.64 -45.02
C ASN A 107 17.25 25.45 -45.01
N ALA A 108 16.79 24.38 -45.66
CA ALA A 108 15.41 23.93 -45.52
C ALA A 108 15.27 23.10 -44.23
N LEU A 109 14.25 23.41 -43.43
CA LEU A 109 13.88 22.69 -42.23
C LEU A 109 12.98 21.50 -42.60
N THR A 110 13.42 20.31 -42.25
CA THR A 110 12.60 19.10 -42.32
C THR A 110 11.67 19.05 -41.11
N VAL A 111 10.39 18.85 -41.36
CA VAL A 111 9.35 18.73 -40.32
C VAL A 111 9.05 17.26 -40.07
N SER A 112 9.12 16.82 -38.81
CA SER A 112 8.78 15.46 -38.39
C SER A 112 7.56 15.44 -37.46
N PRO A 113 6.72 14.39 -37.49
CA PRO A 113 5.55 14.30 -36.63
C PRO A 113 5.95 14.02 -35.17
N LEU A 114 5.28 14.69 -34.24
CA LEU A 114 5.48 14.54 -32.80
C LEU A 114 4.28 13.88 -32.11
N LEU A 115 3.06 14.34 -32.46
CA LEU A 115 1.80 13.89 -31.86
C LEU A 115 0.68 13.98 -32.89
N GLN A 116 -0.30 13.08 -32.79
CA GLN A 116 -1.57 13.17 -33.49
C GLN A 116 -2.69 13.51 -32.49
N LEU A 117 -3.39 14.62 -32.71
CA LEU A 117 -4.62 14.95 -32.00
C LEU A 117 -5.78 14.15 -32.58
N GLU A 118 -6.75 13.79 -31.73
CA GLU A 118 -7.87 12.90 -32.11
C GLU A 118 -8.81 13.52 -33.15
N GLU A 119 -8.97 14.85 -33.17
CA GLU A 119 -9.86 15.54 -34.11
C GLU A 119 -9.13 16.67 -34.88
N PRO A 120 -9.35 16.78 -36.21
CA PRO A 120 -8.90 17.94 -36.97
C PRO A 120 -9.68 19.18 -36.54
N SER A 121 -9.00 20.31 -36.48
CA SER A 121 -9.61 21.59 -36.09
C SER A 121 -9.24 22.69 -37.07
N ASP A 122 -10.15 23.63 -37.28
CA ASP A 122 -9.91 24.79 -38.13
C ASP A 122 -9.16 25.90 -37.39
N THR A 123 -9.21 25.91 -36.05
CA THR A 123 -8.55 26.91 -35.22
C THR A 123 -7.86 26.28 -34.01
N GLY A 124 -6.64 26.73 -33.73
CA GLY A 124 -5.92 26.27 -32.56
C GLY A 124 -4.56 26.94 -32.38
N VAL A 125 -4.04 26.87 -31.17
CA VAL A 125 -2.73 27.39 -30.79
C VAL A 125 -2.00 26.34 -29.96
N VAL A 126 -0.67 26.34 -30.05
CA VAL A 126 0.23 25.47 -29.29
C VAL A 126 1.18 26.34 -28.48
N ALA A 127 1.54 25.89 -27.28
CA ALA A 127 2.56 26.51 -26.43
C ALA A 127 3.48 25.44 -25.82
N VAL A 128 4.79 25.68 -25.83
CA VAL A 128 5.76 24.85 -25.11
C VAL A 128 5.68 25.15 -23.62
N LEU A 129 5.50 24.11 -22.79
CA LEU A 129 5.46 24.25 -21.33
C LEU A 129 6.82 23.92 -20.70
N ASP A 130 7.44 22.83 -21.15
CA ASP A 130 8.78 22.40 -20.77
C ASP A 130 9.43 21.55 -21.89
N ASP A 131 10.55 20.89 -21.58
CA ASP A 131 11.30 20.00 -22.52
C ASP A 131 10.49 18.81 -23.07
N SER A 132 9.37 18.46 -22.45
CA SER A 132 8.60 17.24 -22.73
C SER A 132 7.09 17.44 -22.72
N HIS A 133 6.59 18.62 -22.41
CA HIS A 133 5.18 18.94 -22.31
C HIS A 133 4.82 20.12 -23.20
N ILE A 134 3.68 19.98 -23.88
CA ILE A 134 3.09 21.04 -24.69
C ILE A 134 1.65 21.25 -24.26
N ALA A 135 1.18 22.48 -24.37
CA ALA A 135 -0.23 22.82 -24.27
C ALA A 135 -0.81 23.10 -25.65
N THR A 136 -1.99 22.55 -25.93
CA THR A 136 -2.74 22.84 -27.15
C THR A 136 -4.11 23.38 -26.76
N LEU A 137 -4.51 24.51 -27.34
CA LEU A 137 -5.85 25.06 -27.23
C LEU A 137 -6.50 24.96 -28.60
N THR A 138 -7.55 24.14 -28.72
CA THR A 138 -8.23 23.87 -30.00
C THR A 138 -9.75 23.98 -29.85
N GLU A 139 -10.43 24.39 -30.90
CA GLU A 139 -11.90 24.33 -30.97
C GLU A 139 -12.33 22.89 -31.29
N LEU A 140 -13.21 22.32 -30.47
CA LEU A 140 -13.80 21.00 -30.74
C LEU A 140 -15.01 21.15 -31.68
N PRO A 141 -14.96 20.62 -32.92
CA PRO A 141 -16.02 20.78 -33.91
C PRO A 141 -17.38 20.23 -33.45
N SER A 142 -17.37 19.15 -32.67
CA SER A 142 -18.58 18.44 -32.22
C SER A 142 -19.38 19.20 -31.15
N MET A 143 -18.73 20.01 -30.32
CA MET A 143 -19.34 20.66 -29.15
C MET A 143 -19.29 22.19 -29.18
N GLN A 144 -18.65 22.81 -30.18
CA GLN A 144 -18.40 24.26 -30.24
C GLN A 144 -17.83 24.84 -28.93
N LYS A 145 -16.97 24.06 -28.28
CA LYS A 145 -16.26 24.44 -27.06
C LYS A 145 -14.77 24.44 -27.33
N ASP A 146 -14.08 25.32 -26.62
CA ASP A 146 -12.63 25.37 -26.67
C ASP A 146 -12.06 24.48 -25.57
N ILE A 147 -11.04 23.71 -25.92
CA ILE A 147 -10.44 22.73 -25.03
C ILE A 147 -8.95 23.01 -24.95
N LEU A 148 -8.45 23.18 -23.73
CA LEU A 148 -7.03 23.23 -23.42
C LEU A 148 -6.57 21.85 -22.96
N CYS A 149 -5.62 21.28 -23.68
CA CYS A 149 -5.02 19.98 -23.41
C CYS A 149 -3.53 20.14 -23.09
N ILE A 150 -3.04 19.42 -22.07
CA ILE A 150 -1.62 19.27 -21.78
C ILE A 150 -1.19 17.87 -22.22
N TRP A 151 -0.20 17.82 -23.10
CA TRP A 151 0.32 16.59 -23.68
C TRP A 151 1.76 16.33 -23.25
N ASN A 152 2.05 15.07 -22.96
CA ASN A 152 3.40 14.57 -22.82
C ASN A 152 3.92 14.11 -24.19
N THR A 153 4.94 14.78 -24.70
CA THR A 153 5.54 14.50 -26.01
C THR A 153 6.42 13.25 -26.03
N LYS A 154 6.98 12.82 -24.87
CA LYS A 154 7.83 11.62 -24.79
C LYS A 154 7.03 10.33 -24.85
N PHE A 155 5.88 10.31 -24.18
CA PHE A 155 4.98 9.14 -24.12
C PHE A 155 3.76 9.28 -25.04
N GLN A 156 3.57 10.44 -25.68
CA GLN A 156 2.41 10.76 -26.52
C GLN A 156 1.08 10.59 -25.77
N THR A 157 1.06 10.96 -24.49
CA THR A 157 -0.11 10.79 -23.61
C THR A 157 -0.72 12.14 -23.23
N LEU A 158 -2.04 12.21 -23.24
CA LEU A 158 -2.80 13.33 -22.68
C LEU A 158 -2.75 13.29 -21.15
N GLN A 159 -2.34 14.38 -20.50
CA GLN A 159 -2.22 14.46 -19.04
C GLN A 159 -3.36 15.22 -18.38
N ALA A 160 -3.79 16.32 -18.99
CA ALA A 160 -4.85 17.15 -18.44
C ALA A 160 -5.68 17.77 -19.55
N VAL A 161 -6.98 17.94 -19.27
CA VAL A 161 -7.95 18.57 -20.17
C VAL A 161 -8.74 19.59 -19.38
N LYS A 162 -8.93 20.78 -19.95
CA LYS A 162 -9.82 21.80 -19.42
C LYS A 162 -10.71 22.33 -20.53
N GLU A 163 -12.00 22.13 -20.36
CA GLU A 163 -13.01 22.71 -21.24
C GLU A 163 -13.34 24.14 -20.81
N PHE A 164 -13.50 25.03 -21.79
CA PHE A 164 -14.06 26.35 -21.59
C PHE A 164 -15.53 26.35 -22.04
N SER A 165 -16.39 26.94 -21.21
CA SER A 165 -17.82 27.11 -21.52
C SER A 165 -18.08 28.26 -22.50
N GLN A 166 -17.12 29.16 -22.67
CA GLN A 166 -17.17 30.31 -23.57
C GLN A 166 -16.07 30.18 -24.62
N LYS A 167 -16.34 30.69 -25.83
CA LYS A 167 -15.35 30.78 -26.90
C LYS A 167 -14.22 31.73 -26.49
N THR A 168 -13.01 31.21 -26.54
CA THR A 168 -11.76 31.92 -26.28
C THR A 168 -11.31 32.66 -27.54
N SER A 169 -10.34 33.54 -27.37
CA SER A 169 -9.70 34.27 -28.47
C SER A 169 -8.66 33.45 -29.24
N MET A 170 -8.48 32.16 -28.91
CA MET A 170 -7.43 31.29 -29.46
C MET A 170 -6.01 31.85 -29.27
N GLN A 171 -5.78 32.51 -28.13
CA GLN A 171 -4.49 33.01 -27.71
C GLN A 171 -4.11 32.40 -26.36
N LEU A 172 -2.90 31.83 -26.31
CA LEU A 172 -2.36 31.12 -25.16
C LEU A 172 -0.95 31.65 -24.88
N TRP A 173 -0.71 32.11 -23.65
CA TRP A 173 0.62 32.50 -23.19
C TRP A 173 1.01 31.71 -21.96
N CYS A 174 2.30 31.43 -21.83
CA CYS A 174 2.88 30.69 -20.72
C CYS A 174 3.96 31.54 -20.07
N HIS A 175 3.82 31.82 -18.77
CA HIS A 175 4.84 32.49 -17.99
C HIS A 175 4.80 31.99 -16.55
N ASP A 176 5.95 31.65 -15.97
CA ASP A 176 6.10 31.28 -14.57
C ASP A 176 5.06 30.25 -14.08
N ASN A 177 5.01 29.09 -14.76
CA ASN A 177 4.08 27.98 -14.46
C ASN A 177 2.59 28.37 -14.46
N LYS A 178 2.23 29.44 -15.18
CA LYS A 178 0.86 29.90 -15.38
C LYS A 178 0.57 30.04 -16.86
N MET A 179 -0.56 29.49 -17.27
CA MET A 179 -1.14 29.68 -18.59
C MET A 179 -2.19 30.79 -18.54
N TYR A 180 -2.16 31.67 -19.54
CA TYR A 180 -3.09 32.78 -19.69
C TYR A 180 -3.92 32.55 -20.94
N VAL A 181 -5.24 32.51 -20.76
CA VAL A 181 -6.20 32.33 -21.85
C VAL A 181 -7.22 33.47 -21.82
N VAL A 182 -7.30 34.22 -22.91
CA VAL A 182 -8.22 35.36 -23.05
C VAL A 182 -9.55 34.88 -23.62
N HIS A 183 -10.66 35.22 -22.96
CA HIS A 183 -12.02 34.97 -23.42
C HIS A 183 -12.86 36.25 -23.25
N GLY A 184 -13.22 36.87 -24.38
CA GLY A 184 -13.98 38.13 -24.38
C GLY A 184 -13.27 39.27 -23.62
N LYS A 185 -13.80 39.65 -22.46
CA LYS A 185 -13.28 40.74 -21.60
C LYS A 185 -12.49 40.25 -20.39
N SER A 186 -12.29 38.94 -20.25
CA SER A 186 -11.67 38.32 -19.10
C SER A 186 -10.46 37.47 -19.50
N ILE A 187 -9.48 37.40 -18.60
CA ILE A 187 -8.28 36.57 -18.73
C ILE A 187 -8.35 35.49 -17.65
N THR A 188 -8.32 34.23 -18.08
CA THR A 188 -8.21 33.09 -17.15
C THR A 188 -6.74 32.78 -16.94
N VAL A 189 -6.33 32.77 -15.68
CA VAL A 189 -4.99 32.31 -15.26
C VAL A 189 -5.11 30.88 -14.75
N ILE A 190 -4.34 29.97 -15.32
CA ILE A 190 -4.37 28.54 -15.01
C ILE A 190 -2.97 28.13 -14.54
N PRO A 191 -2.76 27.93 -13.23
CA PRO A 191 -1.49 27.36 -12.76
C PRO A 191 -1.36 25.93 -13.26
N TYR A 192 -0.15 25.56 -13.68
CA TYR A 192 0.18 24.20 -14.11
C TYR A 192 1.48 23.74 -13.46
N GLY A 193 1.58 22.44 -13.22
CA GLY A 193 2.81 21.76 -12.84
C GLY A 193 3.06 20.63 -13.81
N CYS A 194 4.24 20.61 -14.44
CA CYS A 194 4.65 19.52 -15.31
C CYS A 194 5.51 18.55 -14.51
N ASP A 195 4.97 17.36 -14.24
CA ASP A 195 5.70 16.29 -13.58
C ASP A 195 6.79 15.74 -14.50
N PRO A 196 7.91 15.20 -13.96
CA PRO A 196 8.94 14.60 -14.79
C PRO A 196 8.33 13.47 -15.64
N SER A 197 8.53 13.58 -16.95
CA SER A 197 8.10 12.58 -17.93
C SER A 197 8.77 11.22 -17.66
N CYS A 198 8.11 10.36 -16.89
CA CYS A 198 8.54 9.01 -16.58
C CYS A 198 7.37 8.03 -16.73
N LEU A 199 7.68 6.75 -16.91
CA LEU A 199 6.64 5.72 -17.06
C LEU A 199 5.71 5.68 -15.84
N ALA A 200 6.24 5.94 -14.64
CA ALA A 200 5.43 5.96 -13.42
C ALA A 200 4.41 7.13 -13.40
N SER A 201 4.77 8.30 -13.92
CA SER A 201 3.83 9.44 -14.01
C SER A 201 2.77 9.18 -15.08
N SER A 202 3.16 8.67 -16.25
CA SER A 202 2.22 8.31 -17.32
C SER A 202 1.26 7.18 -16.93
N LEU A 203 1.66 6.26 -16.03
CA LEU A 203 0.82 5.17 -15.53
C LEU A 203 0.00 5.53 -14.27
N GLY A 204 0.06 6.78 -13.80
CA GLY A 204 -0.67 7.21 -12.59
C GLY A 204 -0.16 6.59 -11.28
N LYS A 205 1.04 6.01 -11.28
CA LYS A 205 1.67 5.38 -10.10
C LYS A 205 2.53 6.34 -9.30
N TRP A 206 2.68 7.58 -9.74
CA TRP A 206 3.48 8.57 -9.05
C TRP A 206 2.66 9.17 -7.90
N ARG A 207 2.94 8.70 -6.68
CA ARG A 207 2.49 9.34 -5.44
C ARG A 207 3.30 10.62 -5.27
N ASN A 208 2.63 11.77 -5.31
CA ASN A 208 3.25 13.04 -4.94
C ASN A 208 3.73 12.93 -3.47
N ILE A 209 5.03 13.05 -3.24
CA ILE A 209 5.68 12.96 -1.92
C ILE A 209 5.46 14.26 -1.12
N HIS A 210 4.84 15.29 -1.70
CA HIS A 210 4.37 16.44 -0.92
C HIS A 210 3.12 16.10 -0.13
N THR A 211 3.38 15.64 1.09
CA THR A 211 2.48 15.35 2.22
C THR A 211 1.62 16.52 2.71
N SER A 212 1.51 17.63 1.97
CA SER A 212 0.68 18.78 2.37
C SER A 212 -0.82 18.60 2.06
N ALA A 213 -1.19 17.64 1.21
CA ALA A 213 -2.60 17.35 0.90
C ALA A 213 -3.25 16.33 1.85
N LEU A 214 -2.48 15.73 2.77
CA LEU A 214 -2.99 14.76 3.75
C LEU A 214 -3.51 15.42 5.04
N GLU A 215 -3.31 16.72 5.23
CA GLU A 215 -3.78 17.44 6.43
C GLU A 215 -5.31 17.67 6.45
N THR A 216 -6.02 17.42 5.35
CA THR A 216 -7.47 17.70 5.25
C THR A 216 -8.27 16.60 4.54
N VAL A 217 -7.83 15.34 4.58
CA VAL A 217 -8.71 14.23 4.18
C VAL A 217 -9.45 13.76 5.43
N SER A 218 -10.74 14.07 5.52
CA SER A 218 -11.63 13.44 6.50
C SER A 218 -11.56 11.92 6.29
N PHE A 219 -11.07 11.20 7.31
CA PHE A 219 -11.03 9.75 7.30
C PHE A 219 -12.44 9.22 6.99
N VAL A 220 -12.57 8.42 5.93
CA VAL A 220 -13.84 7.86 5.51
C VAL A 220 -14.10 6.61 6.34
N ASN A 221 -15.21 6.60 7.09
CA ASN A 221 -15.70 5.40 7.74
C ASN A 221 -16.33 4.48 6.69
N TRP A 222 -15.61 3.42 6.28
CA TRP A 222 -16.10 2.47 5.29
C TRP A 222 -17.34 1.68 5.74
N ASP A 223 -17.60 1.55 7.05
CA ASP A 223 -18.80 0.89 7.56
C ASP A 223 -20.07 1.68 7.25
N THR A 224 -19.98 3.02 7.15
CA THR A 224 -21.12 3.86 6.74
C THR A 224 -21.45 3.75 5.25
N LEU A 225 -20.55 3.18 4.44
CA LEU A 225 -20.74 3.04 3.00
C LEU A 225 -21.56 1.79 2.63
N VAL A 226 -21.66 0.83 3.54
CA VAL A 226 -22.44 -0.41 3.36
C VAL A 226 -23.93 -0.14 3.55
N ASP A 227 -24.30 0.83 4.40
CA ASP A 227 -25.68 1.23 4.64
C ASP A 227 -25.99 2.59 3.98
N ASN A 228 -26.64 2.52 2.82
CA ASN A 228 -27.24 3.60 2.02
C ASN A 228 -26.36 4.24 0.93
N ALA A 229 -26.22 3.54 -0.20
CA ALA A 229 -26.17 4.24 -1.49
C ALA A 229 -27.59 4.76 -1.82
N PRO A 230 -27.85 6.07 -1.90
CA PRO A 230 -29.13 6.56 -2.40
C PRO A 230 -29.17 6.30 -3.91
N GLU A 231 -29.90 5.24 -4.31
CA GLU A 231 -30.31 5.07 -5.70
C GLU A 231 -31.08 6.32 -6.14
N ALA A 232 -30.52 7.06 -7.09
CA ALA A 232 -31.22 8.12 -7.80
C ALA A 232 -32.36 7.50 -8.61
N LYS A 233 -33.59 7.50 -8.06
CA LYS A 233 -34.81 7.14 -8.80
C LYS A 233 -35.77 8.33 -8.92
N LYS A 234 -36.07 8.61 -10.18
CA LYS A 234 -37.04 9.58 -10.71
C LYS A 234 -38.45 9.30 -10.14
N SER A 235 -39.16 10.41 -9.86
CA SER A 235 -40.62 10.60 -9.81
C SER A 235 -41.54 9.38 -9.98
N ASN A 236 -42.41 9.08 -8.99
CA ASN A 236 -43.82 9.51 -8.96
C ASN A 236 -44.64 8.82 -7.83
N SER A 237 -45.49 9.64 -7.18
CA SER A 237 -46.78 9.35 -6.54
C SER A 237 -47.04 8.07 -5.72
N GLY A 238 -47.41 8.29 -4.45
CA GLY A 238 -48.59 7.66 -3.82
C GLY A 238 -48.36 6.43 -2.95
N GLY A 239 -48.38 6.61 -1.62
CA GLY A 239 -48.42 5.46 -0.69
C GLY A 239 -48.06 5.80 0.74
N ARG A 240 -49.01 6.30 1.50
CA ARG A 240 -48.89 6.65 2.93
C ARG A 240 -48.82 5.36 3.76
N LYS A 241 -47.65 5.00 4.32
CA LYS A 241 -47.55 4.11 5.49
C LYS A 241 -46.49 4.62 6.47
N SER A 242 -46.95 4.80 7.70
CA SER A 242 -46.24 5.33 8.86
C SER A 242 -45.20 4.34 9.38
N ALA A 243 -43.94 4.74 9.41
CA ALA A 243 -42.91 4.16 10.26
C ALA A 243 -42.31 5.30 11.09
N ARG A 244 -42.35 5.13 12.41
CA ARG A 244 -42.08 6.15 13.43
C ARG A 244 -40.57 6.43 13.47
N GLN A 245 -40.08 7.34 12.62
CA GLN A 245 -38.72 7.88 12.73
C GLN A 245 -38.61 8.74 14.00
N ARG A 246 -37.76 8.30 14.93
CA ARG A 246 -37.26 9.13 16.02
C ARG A 246 -36.33 10.16 15.38
N LYS A 247 -36.81 11.40 15.19
CA LYS A 247 -35.98 12.54 14.75
C LYS A 247 -34.95 12.84 15.85
N THR A 248 -33.75 12.29 15.76
CA THR A 248 -32.56 12.92 16.34
C THR A 248 -32.12 14.00 15.35
N LYS A 249 -32.27 15.27 15.74
CA LYS A 249 -31.62 16.38 15.04
C LYS A 249 -30.10 16.16 15.18
N PRO A 250 -29.29 16.36 14.13
CA PRO A 250 -27.84 16.47 14.30
C PRO A 250 -27.59 17.77 15.05
N THR A 251 -27.15 17.67 16.30
CA THR A 251 -26.71 18.82 17.07
C THR A 251 -25.37 19.26 16.49
N VAL A 252 -25.27 20.52 16.04
CA VAL A 252 -24.08 21.12 15.41
C VAL A 252 -23.03 21.47 16.50
N THR A 253 -22.76 20.56 17.43
CA THR A 253 -21.92 20.81 18.63
C THR A 253 -20.63 19.96 18.69
N ASP A 254 -20.40 19.04 17.76
CA ASP A 254 -19.39 17.98 17.97
C ASP A 254 -17.92 18.40 17.79
N ASP A 255 -17.62 19.41 16.97
CA ASP A 255 -16.23 19.75 16.60
C ASP A 255 -15.57 20.72 17.61
N ALA A 256 -16.36 21.59 18.25
CA ALA A 256 -15.87 22.52 19.26
C ALA A 256 -15.55 21.81 20.59
N ASP A 257 -16.39 20.85 21.01
CA ASP A 257 -16.20 20.09 22.24
C ASP A 257 -15.00 19.13 22.13
N LEU A 258 -14.74 18.56 20.94
CA LEU A 258 -13.55 17.74 20.70
C LEU A 258 -12.26 18.57 20.76
N ALA A 259 -12.27 19.78 20.20
CA ALA A 259 -11.12 20.68 20.25
C ALA A 259 -10.78 21.14 21.68
N VAL A 260 -11.79 21.30 22.55
CA VAL A 260 -11.59 21.56 23.98
C VAL A 260 -11.01 20.34 24.68
N LEU A 261 -11.54 19.14 24.41
CA LEU A 261 -11.07 17.89 25.01
C LEU A 261 -9.62 17.57 24.64
N LEU A 262 -9.21 17.82 23.39
CA LEU A 262 -7.83 17.64 22.93
C LEU A 262 -6.86 18.63 23.62
N LYS A 263 -7.29 19.88 23.84
CA LYS A 263 -6.50 20.86 24.61
C LYS A 263 -6.37 20.50 26.09
N ASP A 264 -7.42 19.92 26.67
CA ASP A 264 -7.39 19.41 28.05
C ASP A 264 -6.39 18.26 28.16
N ILE A 265 -6.33 17.36 27.16
CA ILE A 265 -5.34 16.27 27.11
C ILE A 265 -3.91 16.79 27.03
N GLN A 266 -3.65 17.91 26.35
CA GLN A 266 -2.30 18.50 26.27
C GLN A 266 -1.80 19.02 27.62
N ASN A 267 -2.69 19.61 28.43
CA ASN A 267 -2.30 20.40 29.61
C ASN A 267 -2.63 19.73 30.96
N ALA A 268 -3.48 18.71 31.01
CA ALA A 268 -3.93 18.11 32.27
C ALA A 268 -2.84 17.27 32.97
N PRO A 269 -2.84 17.16 34.32
CA PRO A 269 -1.96 16.23 35.03
C PRO A 269 -2.40 14.77 34.84
N GLU A 270 -1.47 13.81 34.98
CA GLU A 270 -1.70 12.38 34.73
C GLU A 270 -2.92 11.79 35.47
N SER A 271 -3.16 12.23 36.70
CA SER A 271 -4.30 11.79 37.53
C SER A 271 -5.67 12.20 36.97
N GLN A 272 -5.73 13.30 36.21
CA GLN A 272 -6.98 13.79 35.63
C GLN A 272 -7.27 13.20 34.24
N ILE A 273 -6.23 12.75 33.53
CA ILE A 273 -6.35 12.25 32.16
C ILE A 273 -7.20 10.99 32.08
N ALA A 274 -7.10 10.09 33.06
CA ALA A 274 -7.98 8.93 33.14
C ALA A 274 -9.47 9.32 33.19
N SER A 275 -9.80 10.34 33.99
CA SER A 275 -11.18 10.85 34.06
C SER A 275 -11.63 11.55 32.78
N VAL A 276 -10.73 12.22 32.07
CA VAL A 276 -11.01 12.93 30.81
C VAL A 276 -11.28 11.93 29.69
N VAL A 277 -10.44 10.91 29.59
CA VAL A 277 -10.61 9.80 28.62
C VAL A 277 -11.88 9.01 28.93
N GLN A 278 -12.16 8.70 30.20
CA GLN A 278 -13.40 8.03 30.57
C GLN A 278 -14.65 8.85 30.24
N ARG A 279 -14.60 10.18 30.42
CA ARG A 279 -15.68 11.09 30.01
C ARG A 279 -15.84 11.10 28.49
N ALA A 280 -14.76 11.10 27.73
CA ALA A 280 -14.79 11.03 26.26
C ALA A 280 -15.45 9.74 25.77
N LEU A 281 -15.12 8.60 26.40
CA LEU A 281 -15.67 7.29 26.06
C LEU A 281 -17.17 7.15 26.38
N TRP A 282 -17.68 7.86 27.39
CA TRP A 282 -19.10 7.81 27.80
C TRP A 282 -19.95 8.91 27.14
N GLY A 283 -19.32 10.00 26.67
CA GLY A 283 -20.03 11.18 26.17
C GLY A 283 -20.30 11.19 24.66
N TYR A 284 -19.60 10.38 23.87
CA TYR A 284 -19.68 10.41 22.40
C TYR A 284 -20.41 9.18 21.84
N GLU A 285 -21.72 9.30 21.56
CA GLU A 285 -22.49 8.38 20.68
C GLU A 285 -22.56 8.95 19.25
N ALA A 286 -21.41 9.33 18.67
CA ALA A 286 -21.35 9.93 17.33
C ALA A 286 -21.05 8.89 16.23
N VAL A 287 -21.48 9.18 14.99
CA VAL A 287 -21.29 8.35 13.78
C VAL A 287 -19.81 8.13 13.43
N ASP A 288 -18.91 8.92 14.01
CA ASP A 288 -17.45 8.90 13.79
C ASP A 288 -16.63 8.60 15.06
N PHE A 289 -17.19 7.85 16.01
CA PHE A 289 -16.53 7.54 17.30
C PHE A 289 -15.12 6.94 17.14
N HIS A 290 -14.88 6.10 16.12
CA HIS A 290 -13.56 5.55 15.78
C HIS A 290 -12.50 6.64 15.49
N ILE A 291 -12.89 7.69 14.76
CA ILE A 291 -11.99 8.79 14.39
C ILE A 291 -11.68 9.64 15.62
N THR A 292 -12.68 9.89 16.46
CA THR A 292 -12.51 10.63 17.72
C THR A 292 -11.55 9.90 18.68
N ILE A 293 -11.72 8.60 18.86
CA ILE A 293 -10.80 7.78 19.68
C ILE A 293 -9.39 7.79 19.05
N GLY A 294 -9.28 7.68 17.73
CA GLY A 294 -8.01 7.78 17.01
C GLY A 294 -7.29 9.10 17.27
N LYS A 295 -8.00 10.23 17.17
CA LYS A 295 -7.47 11.58 17.46
C LYS A 295 -7.02 11.74 18.92
N ILE A 296 -7.83 11.24 19.86
CA ILE A 296 -7.49 11.23 21.30
C ILE A 296 -6.20 10.41 21.53
N MET A 297 -6.09 9.23 20.89
CA MET A 297 -4.92 8.38 20.99
C MET A 297 -3.68 9.07 20.39
N GLN A 298 -3.79 9.68 19.22
CA GLN A 298 -2.69 10.43 18.59
C GLN A 298 -2.20 11.58 19.48
N GLU A 299 -3.10 12.33 20.09
CA GLU A 299 -2.72 13.44 20.97
C GLU A 299 -2.03 12.95 22.26
N LEU A 300 -2.54 11.89 22.86
CA LEU A 300 -1.88 11.24 24.01
C LEU A 300 -0.48 10.75 23.65
N LEU A 301 -0.31 10.12 22.48
CA LEU A 301 0.98 9.66 21.99
C LEU A 301 1.94 10.82 21.69
N ASN A 302 1.46 11.89 21.07
CA ASN A 302 2.25 13.09 20.82
C ASN A 302 2.77 13.69 22.13
N ARG A 303 1.92 13.73 23.16
CA ARG A 303 2.32 14.17 24.49
C ARG A 303 3.36 13.25 25.14
N CYS A 304 3.20 11.92 25.02
CA CYS A 304 4.20 10.96 25.53
C CYS A 304 5.57 11.10 24.83
N ARG A 305 5.58 11.54 23.57
CA ARG A 305 6.82 11.84 22.82
C ARG A 305 7.45 13.15 23.28
N CYS A 306 6.63 14.17 23.59
CA CYS A 306 7.11 15.46 24.06
C CYS A 306 7.61 15.42 25.51
N ASP A 307 7.00 14.63 26.38
CA ASP A 307 7.36 14.49 27.80
C ASP A 307 7.73 13.03 28.14
N PRO A 308 9.03 12.70 28.27
CA PRO A 308 9.49 11.34 28.57
C PRO A 308 9.00 10.78 29.92
N ASN A 309 8.66 11.63 30.88
CA ASN A 309 8.19 11.23 32.21
C ASN A 309 6.67 10.94 32.24
N PHE A 310 5.97 11.35 31.20
CA PHE A 310 4.53 11.19 31.07
C PHE A 310 4.20 9.91 30.30
N TYR A 311 3.65 8.90 30.99
CA TYR A 311 3.23 7.64 30.37
C TYR A 311 1.94 7.09 31.00
N PRO A 312 0.77 7.50 30.48
CA PRO A 312 -0.53 7.15 31.06
C PRO A 312 -0.94 5.71 30.67
N GLN A 313 -0.38 4.70 31.34
CA GLN A 313 -0.65 3.28 31.01
C GLN A 313 -2.14 2.91 31.10
N SER A 314 -2.85 3.36 32.16
CA SER A 314 -4.27 3.01 32.35
C SER A 314 -5.19 3.59 31.26
N PRO A 315 -5.10 4.89 30.89
CA PRO A 315 -5.86 5.44 29.76
C PRO A 315 -5.54 4.76 28.42
N LEU A 316 -4.28 4.43 28.15
CA LEU A 316 -3.89 3.74 26.91
C LEU A 316 -4.53 2.35 26.82
N VAL A 317 -4.50 1.58 27.92
CA VAL A 317 -5.15 0.26 28.01
C VAL A 317 -6.66 0.38 27.80
N GLN A 318 -7.32 1.35 28.42
CA GLN A 318 -8.77 1.57 28.27
C GLN A 318 -9.16 1.89 26.83
N LEU A 319 -8.38 2.72 26.13
CA LEU A 319 -8.62 3.06 24.74
C LEU A 319 -8.49 1.84 23.82
N ILE A 320 -7.49 0.99 24.02
CA ILE A 320 -7.30 -0.22 23.21
C ILE A 320 -8.42 -1.23 23.46
N GLN A 321 -8.86 -1.38 24.72
CA GLN A 321 -9.94 -2.29 25.11
C GLN A 321 -11.30 -1.94 24.47
N THR A 322 -11.46 -0.74 23.91
CA THR A 322 -12.67 -0.39 23.15
C THR A 322 -12.86 -1.28 21.90
N ASN A 323 -11.80 -1.91 21.38
CA ASN A 323 -11.78 -2.65 20.09
C ASN A 323 -12.13 -1.78 18.86
N LEU A 324 -12.11 -0.45 19.00
CA LEU A 324 -12.47 0.48 17.93
C LEU A 324 -11.25 1.11 17.25
N LEU A 325 -10.05 0.78 17.71
CA LEU A 325 -8.79 1.32 17.19
C LEU A 325 -8.16 0.41 16.14
N SER A 326 -7.59 1.03 15.12
CA SER A 326 -6.70 0.40 14.14
C SER A 326 -5.28 0.94 14.29
N TYR A 327 -4.29 0.14 13.93
CA TYR A 327 -2.89 0.52 13.88
C TYR A 327 -2.68 1.71 12.94
N SER A 328 -3.40 1.78 11.80
CA SER A 328 -3.34 2.91 10.87
C SER A 328 -3.70 4.25 11.50
N LEU A 329 -4.57 4.26 12.53
CA LEU A 329 -4.93 5.47 13.27
C LEU A 329 -3.90 5.84 14.34
N CYS A 330 -3.06 4.90 14.79
CA CYS A 330 -2.08 5.13 15.87
C CYS A 330 -0.77 4.35 15.65
N PRO A 331 -0.03 4.62 14.55
CA PRO A 331 1.16 3.84 14.20
C PRO A 331 2.27 3.95 15.26
N ASP A 332 2.36 5.08 15.95
CA ASP A 332 3.37 5.34 16.97
C ASP A 332 3.15 4.57 18.28
N LEU A 333 1.96 3.99 18.50
CA LEU A 333 1.61 3.32 19.76
C LEU A 333 2.52 2.12 20.04
N VAL A 334 2.70 1.26 19.04
CA VAL A 334 3.52 0.04 19.20
C VAL A 334 5.00 0.39 19.31
N ALA A 335 5.47 1.41 18.57
CA ALA A 335 6.84 1.91 18.67
C ALA A 335 7.13 2.45 20.08
N LEU A 336 6.26 3.30 20.63
CA LEU A 336 6.38 3.82 22.00
C LEU A 336 6.37 2.69 23.03
N SER A 337 5.49 1.70 22.84
CA SER A 337 5.38 0.54 23.74
C SER A 337 6.64 -0.33 23.72
N LEU A 338 7.29 -0.47 22.56
CA LEU A 338 8.58 -1.17 22.42
C LEU A 338 9.71 -0.39 23.10
N GLU A 339 9.75 0.94 22.96
CA GLU A 339 10.74 1.81 23.61
C GLU A 339 10.63 1.75 25.14
N LYS A 340 9.40 1.80 25.67
CA LYS A 340 9.12 1.72 27.12
C LYS A 340 9.15 0.28 27.66
N GLN A 341 9.34 -0.73 26.80
CA GLN A 341 9.28 -2.15 27.14
C GLN A 341 7.98 -2.55 27.86
N ASP A 342 6.85 -1.93 27.50
CA ASP A 342 5.54 -2.23 28.10
C ASP A 342 4.93 -3.48 27.44
N VAL A 343 5.28 -4.62 28.01
CA VAL A 343 4.88 -5.94 27.52
C VAL A 343 3.36 -6.14 27.55
N ARG A 344 2.65 -5.53 28.52
CA ARG A 344 1.19 -5.65 28.62
C ARG A 344 0.51 -4.88 27.50
N LEU A 345 0.98 -3.66 27.22
CA LEU A 345 0.41 -2.85 26.16
C LEU A 345 0.63 -3.49 24.79
N LEU A 346 1.83 -4.04 24.55
CA LEU A 346 2.14 -4.79 23.33
C LEU A 346 1.24 -6.01 23.13
N GLN A 347 0.96 -6.77 24.20
CA GLN A 347 0.03 -7.90 24.14
C GLN A 347 -1.38 -7.44 23.73
N LEU A 348 -1.88 -6.37 24.34
CA LEU A 348 -3.21 -5.83 24.03
C LEU A 348 -3.27 -5.29 22.60
N CYS A 349 -2.22 -4.63 22.12
CA CYS A 349 -2.13 -4.19 20.72
C CYS A 349 -2.26 -5.38 19.76
N LEU A 350 -1.52 -6.47 19.99
CA LEU A 350 -1.60 -7.68 19.16
C LEU A 350 -2.97 -8.38 19.23
N GLN A 351 -3.71 -8.24 20.33
CA GLN A 351 -5.03 -8.87 20.48
C GLN A 351 -6.17 -8.06 19.86
N HIS A 352 -6.06 -6.73 19.87
CA HIS A 352 -7.17 -5.83 19.55
C HIS A 352 -6.99 -5.03 18.26
N LEU A 353 -5.76 -4.79 17.79
CA LEU A 353 -5.52 -4.04 16.56
C LEU A 353 -5.51 -5.00 15.35
N PRO A 354 -6.33 -4.75 14.31
CA PRO A 354 -6.49 -5.69 13.20
C PRO A 354 -5.45 -5.57 12.07
N ASP A 355 -4.72 -4.46 11.98
CA ASP A 355 -3.94 -4.04 10.81
C ASP A 355 -2.47 -3.71 11.13
N ILE A 356 -1.84 -4.44 12.05
CA ILE A 356 -0.42 -4.26 12.39
C ILE A 356 0.46 -4.79 11.25
N PRO A 357 1.40 -3.99 10.69
CA PRO A 357 2.33 -4.45 9.66
C PRO A 357 3.30 -5.54 10.15
N GLU A 358 3.69 -6.45 9.25
CA GLU A 358 4.59 -7.58 9.58
C GLU A 358 5.98 -7.13 10.08
N SER A 359 6.45 -5.97 9.63
CA SER A 359 7.70 -5.37 10.14
C SER A 359 7.64 -5.07 11.64
N VAL A 360 6.46 -4.62 12.11
CA VAL A 360 6.20 -4.28 13.51
C VAL A 360 5.96 -5.55 14.32
N ILE A 361 5.22 -6.52 13.79
CA ILE A 361 5.04 -7.83 14.41
C ILE A 361 6.40 -8.51 14.64
N CYS A 362 7.29 -8.48 13.64
CA CYS A 362 8.63 -9.03 13.77
C CYS A 362 9.48 -8.27 14.81
N SER A 363 9.27 -6.95 14.95
CA SER A 363 9.92 -6.15 16.00
C SER A 363 9.43 -6.54 17.39
N CYS A 364 8.13 -6.79 17.56
CA CYS A 364 7.54 -7.36 18.79
C CYS A 364 8.10 -8.76 19.08
N LEU A 365 8.22 -9.63 18.08
CA LEU A 365 8.80 -10.97 18.23
C LEU A 365 10.23 -10.88 18.74
N LYS A 366 11.05 -10.03 18.12
CA LYS A 366 12.44 -9.80 18.52
C LYS A 366 12.52 -9.28 19.96
N ALA A 367 11.66 -8.33 20.34
CA ALA A 367 11.59 -7.82 21.69
C ALA A 367 11.24 -8.95 22.69
N PHE A 368 10.17 -9.70 22.46
CA PHE A 368 9.71 -10.78 23.35
C PHE A 368 10.73 -11.92 23.52
N LEU A 369 11.48 -12.24 22.46
CA LEU A 369 12.59 -13.21 22.53
C LEU A 369 13.81 -12.66 23.29
N SER A 370 13.94 -11.34 23.41
CA SER A 370 15.08 -10.67 24.08
C SER A 370 14.78 -10.22 25.51
N VAL A 371 13.51 -10.09 25.91
CA VAL A 371 13.14 -9.63 27.26
C VAL A 371 13.66 -10.61 28.31
N GLY A 372 14.39 -10.11 29.31
CA GLY A 372 14.86 -10.89 30.45
C GLY A 372 13.73 -11.44 31.31
N GLU A 373 13.92 -12.63 31.90
CA GLU A 373 12.88 -13.30 32.70
C GLU A 373 12.42 -12.48 33.93
N ASP A 374 13.30 -11.65 34.49
CA ASP A 374 13.01 -10.83 35.66
C ASP A 374 11.96 -9.74 35.38
N HIS A 375 11.96 -9.16 34.18
CA HIS A 375 10.94 -8.20 33.75
C HIS A 375 9.59 -8.88 33.47
N LEU A 376 9.61 -10.11 32.97
CA LEU A 376 8.40 -10.88 32.72
C LEU A 376 7.72 -11.28 34.02
N ARG A 377 8.47 -11.69 35.05
CA ARG A 377 7.92 -12.10 36.36
C ARG A 377 7.03 -11.04 37.01
N ASN A 378 7.32 -9.76 36.82
CA ASN A 378 6.55 -8.66 37.40
C ASN A 378 5.44 -8.11 36.48
N ALA A 379 5.39 -8.53 35.20
CA ALA A 379 4.40 -8.03 34.25
C ALA A 379 2.98 -8.58 34.53
N PRO A 380 1.94 -7.72 34.59
CA PRO A 380 0.54 -8.14 34.75
C PRO A 380 -0.01 -8.64 33.41
N LEU A 381 0.31 -9.88 33.06
CA LEU A 381 -0.19 -10.57 31.87
C LEU A 381 -1.34 -11.50 32.25
N SER A 382 -2.35 -11.63 31.38
CA SER A 382 -3.40 -12.64 31.56
C SER A 382 -2.80 -14.02 31.28
N THR A 383 -2.51 -14.78 32.35
CA THR A 383 -1.93 -16.13 32.30
C THR A 383 -2.97 -17.24 32.48
N GLU A 384 -4.24 -16.88 32.71
CA GLU A 384 -5.31 -17.78 33.16
C GLU A 384 -5.58 -18.95 32.19
N TYR A 385 -5.31 -18.77 30.90
CA TYR A 385 -5.58 -19.78 29.87
C TYR A 385 -4.38 -20.68 29.54
N ILE A 386 -3.15 -20.25 29.85
CA ILE A 386 -1.90 -20.93 29.43
C ILE A 386 -1.32 -21.80 30.54
N SER A 387 -1.59 -21.44 31.80
CA SER A 387 -1.15 -22.22 32.97
C SER A 387 -1.67 -23.66 32.96
N ASN A 388 -2.69 -23.98 32.17
CA ASN A 388 -3.31 -25.30 32.12
C ASN A 388 -2.53 -26.32 31.28
N TYR A 389 -1.60 -25.90 30.42
CA TYR A 389 -0.84 -26.83 29.55
C TYR A 389 0.69 -26.61 29.56
N ILE A 390 1.18 -25.55 30.21
CA ILE A 390 2.61 -25.40 30.50
C ILE A 390 2.87 -25.93 31.90
N GLU A 391 3.43 -27.12 32.01
CA GLU A 391 3.89 -27.70 33.28
C GLU A 391 5.03 -26.84 33.84
N VAL A 392 4.73 -26.10 34.91
CA VAL A 392 5.73 -25.41 35.73
C VAL A 392 6.29 -26.44 36.71
N ALA A 393 7.60 -26.64 36.69
CA ALA A 393 8.28 -27.40 37.74
C ALA A 393 8.30 -26.53 39.01
N GLU A 394 7.25 -26.61 39.83
CA GLU A 394 7.33 -26.23 41.23
C GLU A 394 7.72 -27.48 42.03
N GLU A 395 8.85 -27.38 42.74
CA GLU A 395 9.34 -28.38 43.67
C GLU A 395 8.32 -28.55 44.81
N ALA A 396 7.49 -29.58 44.76
CA ALA A 396 6.67 -30.01 45.88
C ALA A 396 6.69 -31.53 46.00
N GLU A 397 7.04 -31.98 47.20
CA GLU A 397 7.31 -33.36 47.60
C GLU A 397 6.12 -34.31 47.34
N GLN A 398 6.45 -35.55 46.96
CA GLN A 398 5.47 -36.63 46.76
C GLN A 398 4.73 -37.00 48.06
N PRO A 399 3.54 -37.60 47.93
CA PRO A 399 3.37 -38.93 48.52
C PRO A 399 2.81 -39.96 47.51
N SER A 400 3.41 -41.14 47.58
CA SER A 400 3.16 -42.36 46.81
C SER A 400 1.91 -43.14 47.24
N VAL A 401 1.09 -43.62 46.30
CA VAL A 401 0.24 -44.85 46.42
C VAL A 401 -0.09 -45.42 45.01
N PRO A 402 -0.55 -46.69 44.83
CA PRO A 402 0.13 -47.69 44.02
C PRO A 402 -0.66 -48.15 42.77
N ASP A 403 0.03 -48.94 41.94
CA ASP A 403 -0.39 -49.61 40.71
C ASP A 403 -1.87 -50.04 40.63
N ALA A 404 -2.51 -49.68 39.52
CA ALA A 404 -3.70 -50.36 39.03
C ALA A 404 -3.56 -50.64 37.53
N ALA A 405 -3.47 -51.93 37.24
CA ALA A 405 -3.48 -52.65 35.97
C ALA A 405 -3.94 -51.90 34.70
N VAL A 406 -3.03 -51.78 33.74
CA VAL A 406 -3.35 -51.44 32.34
C VAL A 406 -3.78 -52.71 31.60
N ILE A 407 -5.05 -52.73 31.18
CA ILE A 407 -5.59 -53.76 30.29
C ILE A 407 -5.08 -53.47 28.87
N GLN A 408 -4.27 -54.40 28.34
CA GLN A 408 -3.78 -54.41 26.97
C GLN A 408 -4.92 -54.74 26.01
N ASN A 409 -5.34 -53.80 25.16
CA ASN A 409 -6.12 -54.12 23.97
C ASN A 409 -5.15 -54.53 22.85
N GLY A 410 -5.30 -55.76 22.39
CA GLY A 410 -4.43 -56.40 21.41
C GLY A 410 -4.55 -55.78 20.03
N PHE A 411 -3.50 -55.05 19.63
CA PHE A 411 -3.06 -54.89 18.26
C PHE A 411 -1.55 -54.60 18.30
N SER A 412 -0.74 -55.65 18.19
CA SER A 412 0.69 -55.52 17.91
C SER A 412 0.87 -55.56 16.39
N PRO A 413 1.39 -54.50 15.72
CA PRO A 413 1.83 -54.66 14.35
C PRO A 413 3.06 -55.56 14.36
N ALA A 414 2.96 -56.68 13.67
CA ALA A 414 4.08 -57.58 13.42
C ALA A 414 5.25 -56.81 12.80
N ALA A 415 6.44 -57.08 13.31
CA ALA A 415 7.69 -56.67 12.71
C ALA A 415 7.72 -57.07 11.24
N LEU A 416 7.87 -56.09 10.35
CA LEU A 416 8.18 -56.32 8.95
C LEU A 416 9.45 -55.53 8.62
N GLU A 417 10.55 -56.29 8.67
CA GLU A 417 11.74 -56.27 7.82
C GLU A 417 12.39 -54.90 7.58
N GLU A 418 13.41 -54.62 8.41
CA GLU A 418 14.46 -53.64 8.13
C GLU A 418 15.40 -54.20 7.05
N ASP A 419 15.47 -53.53 5.91
CA ASP A 419 16.62 -53.66 5.00
C ASP A 419 17.84 -53.01 5.66
N SER A 420 18.70 -53.87 6.18
CA SER A 420 20.00 -53.57 6.78
C SER A 420 20.99 -53.04 5.74
N CYS A 421 21.73 -51.99 6.12
CA CYS A 421 23.16 -51.88 5.89
C CYS A 421 23.79 -51.21 7.14
N ASP A 422 24.37 -52.04 7.99
CA ASP A 422 25.33 -51.85 9.11
C ASP A 422 25.71 -50.42 9.58
N VAL A 423 25.58 -50.16 10.89
CA VAL A 423 26.68 -50.33 11.89
C VAL A 423 26.13 -50.10 13.31
N GLN A 424 26.17 -51.17 14.11
CA GLN A 424 26.34 -51.31 15.58
C GLN A 424 25.44 -50.52 16.55
N THR A 425 24.58 -51.28 17.25
CA THR A 425 23.95 -50.96 18.54
C THR A 425 24.99 -50.68 19.64
N PRO A 426 24.62 -49.86 20.65
CA PRO A 426 24.28 -50.52 21.91
C PRO A 426 23.01 -49.96 22.57
N GLU A 427 22.31 -50.91 23.20
CA GLU A 427 21.48 -50.79 24.41
C GLU A 427 20.25 -49.88 24.38
N ILE A 428 19.11 -50.54 24.17
CA ILE A 428 17.78 -50.07 24.55
C ILE A 428 17.72 -49.99 26.08
N VAL A 429 18.18 -48.86 26.62
CA VAL A 429 17.84 -48.45 27.99
C VAL A 429 16.43 -47.86 27.93
N SER A 430 15.48 -48.56 28.56
CA SER A 430 14.17 -48.04 28.93
C SER A 430 14.30 -46.69 29.63
N ARG A 431 14.14 -45.59 28.89
CA ARG A 431 13.90 -44.27 29.47
C ARG A 431 12.40 -44.01 29.42
N ARG A 432 11.78 -44.08 30.60
CA ARG A 432 10.57 -43.34 30.96
C ARG A 432 10.61 -41.97 30.24
N ASN A 433 9.67 -41.71 29.35
CA ASN A 433 9.55 -40.41 28.70
C ASN A 433 9.17 -39.39 29.79
N GLU A 434 10.16 -38.66 30.30
CA GLU A 434 9.88 -37.42 31.02
C GLU A 434 9.08 -36.49 30.08
N PRO A 435 8.00 -35.84 30.56
CA PRO A 435 7.25 -34.90 29.74
C PRO A 435 8.20 -33.81 29.22
N PRO A 436 8.02 -33.36 27.96
CA PRO A 436 8.89 -32.33 27.40
C PRO A 436 8.78 -31.06 28.25
N LYS A 437 9.91 -30.59 28.79
CA LYS A 437 9.97 -29.34 29.56
C LYS A 437 9.86 -28.15 28.60
N SER A 438 9.07 -27.13 28.96
CA SER A 438 8.95 -25.90 28.16
C SER A 438 10.31 -25.18 28.08
N PRO A 439 10.78 -24.77 26.89
CA PRO A 439 12.02 -24.03 26.74
C PRO A 439 11.90 -22.55 27.15
N VAL A 440 10.67 -22.08 27.42
CA VAL A 440 10.37 -20.68 27.78
C VAL A 440 9.45 -20.61 28.99
N SER A 441 9.46 -19.49 29.72
CA SER A 441 8.53 -19.24 30.81
C SER A 441 7.08 -19.07 30.32
N VAL A 442 6.11 -19.32 31.20
CA VAL A 442 4.66 -19.21 30.90
C VAL A 442 4.32 -17.83 30.32
N LYS A 443 4.89 -16.77 30.90
CA LYS A 443 4.65 -15.39 30.47
C LYS A 443 5.23 -15.10 29.09
N ARG A 444 6.42 -15.61 28.78
CA ARG A 444 6.97 -15.50 27.41
C ARG A 444 6.12 -16.29 26.42
N ALA A 445 5.64 -17.47 26.79
CA ALA A 445 4.75 -18.27 25.95
C ALA A 445 3.46 -17.53 25.59
N VAL A 446 2.84 -16.80 26.53
CA VAL A 446 1.65 -15.96 26.28
C VAL A 446 1.92 -14.92 25.17
N LEU A 447 3.07 -14.27 25.21
CA LEU A 447 3.43 -13.23 24.25
C LEU A 447 3.74 -13.83 22.88
N LEU A 448 4.49 -14.93 22.85
CA LEU A 448 4.79 -15.63 21.62
C LEU A 448 3.52 -16.18 20.96
N ASN A 449 2.60 -16.76 21.74
CA ASN A 449 1.33 -17.24 21.21
C ASN A 449 0.49 -16.10 20.62
N SER A 450 0.50 -14.92 21.23
CA SER A 450 -0.19 -13.74 20.69
C SER A 450 0.33 -13.35 19.29
N ILE A 451 1.62 -13.55 19.02
CA ILE A 451 2.21 -13.36 17.69
C ILE A 451 1.84 -14.51 16.75
N LEU A 452 1.90 -15.77 17.22
CA LEU A 452 1.60 -16.94 16.40
C LEU A 452 0.16 -16.96 15.88
N THR A 453 -0.77 -16.42 16.67
CA THR A 453 -2.19 -16.31 16.31
C THR A 453 -2.51 -15.11 15.43
N TYR A 454 -1.58 -14.16 15.26
CA TYR A 454 -1.83 -12.95 14.48
C TYR A 454 -1.79 -13.25 12.97
N PRO A 455 -2.71 -12.70 12.16
CA PRO A 455 -2.70 -12.91 10.72
C PRO A 455 -1.47 -12.27 10.07
N TYR A 456 -0.82 -12.98 9.15
CA TYR A 456 0.36 -12.49 8.44
C TYR A 456 0.37 -12.94 6.98
N SER A 457 1.08 -12.19 6.13
CA SER A 457 1.47 -12.65 4.81
C SER A 457 2.93 -13.08 4.79
N GLU A 458 3.20 -14.31 4.34
CA GLU A 458 4.56 -14.86 4.25
C GLU A 458 5.50 -13.97 3.42
N THR A 459 5.00 -13.43 2.30
CA THR A 459 5.78 -12.58 1.40
C THR A 459 6.31 -11.31 2.07
N PHE A 460 5.53 -10.73 2.98
CA PHE A 460 5.89 -9.50 3.70
C PHE A 460 6.62 -9.80 5.02
N LEU A 461 6.36 -10.93 5.66
CA LEU A 461 7.02 -11.33 6.90
C LEU A 461 8.46 -11.80 6.68
N LEU A 462 8.72 -12.57 5.63
CA LEU A 462 10.01 -13.24 5.37
C LEU A 462 11.22 -12.29 5.35
N PRO A 463 11.18 -11.11 4.69
CA PRO A 463 12.30 -10.17 4.71
C PRO A 463 12.64 -9.67 6.12
N HIS A 464 11.65 -9.48 6.98
CA HIS A 464 11.83 -8.94 8.33
C HIS A 464 12.35 -10.00 9.31
N LEU A 465 11.93 -11.27 9.15
CA LEU A 465 12.41 -12.37 9.99
C LEU A 465 13.92 -12.60 9.88
N LYS A 466 14.54 -12.30 8.73
CA LYS A 466 15.99 -12.39 8.53
C LYS A 466 16.81 -11.52 9.52
N SER A 467 16.18 -10.54 10.16
CA SER A 467 16.81 -9.68 11.17
C SER A 467 16.99 -10.31 12.56
N LEU A 468 16.43 -11.51 12.77
CA LEU A 468 16.56 -12.26 14.03
C LEU A 468 17.98 -12.84 14.17
N SER A 469 18.48 -12.87 15.41
CA SER A 469 19.78 -13.48 15.71
C SER A 469 19.68 -15.01 15.77
N ALA A 470 20.81 -15.70 15.54
CA ALA A 470 20.88 -17.16 15.57
C ALA A 470 20.36 -17.76 16.89
N SER A 471 20.65 -17.14 18.04
CA SER A 471 20.19 -17.60 19.35
C SER A 471 18.67 -17.48 19.50
N GLN A 472 18.09 -16.37 19.03
CA GLN A 472 16.64 -16.15 19.01
C GLN A 472 15.93 -17.15 18.10
N VAL A 473 16.48 -17.43 16.92
CA VAL A 473 15.92 -18.40 15.96
C VAL A 473 15.91 -19.80 16.57
N VAL A 474 17.01 -20.24 17.20
CA VAL A 474 17.07 -21.56 17.84
C VAL A 474 16.10 -21.66 19.03
N LEU A 475 16.00 -20.61 19.86
CA LEU A 475 15.04 -20.59 20.97
C LEU A 475 13.60 -20.67 20.46
N PHE A 476 13.27 -19.89 19.43
CA PHE A 476 11.94 -19.86 18.85
C PHE A 476 11.58 -21.18 18.18
N LEU A 477 12.48 -21.79 17.40
CA LEU A 477 12.27 -23.11 16.80
C LEU A 477 12.11 -24.22 17.87
N ARG A 478 12.86 -24.17 18.97
CA ARG A 478 12.66 -25.10 20.10
C ARG A 478 11.28 -24.93 20.73
N TYR A 479 10.82 -23.70 20.88
CA TYR A 479 9.49 -23.39 21.40
C TYR A 479 8.38 -23.88 20.46
N LEU A 480 8.48 -23.63 19.16
CA LEU A 480 7.55 -24.15 18.16
C LEU A 480 7.51 -25.68 18.18
N HIS A 481 8.67 -26.34 18.26
CA HIS A 481 8.74 -27.81 18.35
C HIS A 481 8.09 -28.33 19.64
N TYR A 482 8.28 -27.63 20.77
CA TYR A 482 7.59 -27.94 22.03
C TYR A 482 6.06 -27.84 21.88
N LEU A 483 5.56 -26.74 21.32
CA LEU A 483 4.12 -26.54 21.08
C LEU A 483 3.55 -27.64 20.19
N TYR A 484 4.25 -27.95 19.10
CA TYR A 484 3.83 -29.00 18.17
C TYR A 484 3.69 -30.37 18.84
N VAL A 485 4.67 -30.77 19.66
CA VAL A 485 4.63 -32.06 20.39
C VAL A 485 3.49 -32.09 21.41
N LYS A 486 3.21 -30.97 22.09
CA LYS A 486 2.08 -30.87 23.02
C LYS A 486 0.73 -30.93 22.28
N CYS A 487 0.57 -30.21 21.16
CA CYS A 487 -0.63 -30.28 20.30
C CYS A 487 -0.88 -31.68 19.72
N GLY A 488 0.17 -32.47 19.49
CA GLY A 488 0.05 -33.85 19.00
C GLY A 488 -0.25 -34.90 20.07
N GLY A 489 -0.06 -34.57 21.36
CA GLY A 489 -0.28 -35.48 22.49
C GLY A 489 -1.70 -35.44 23.08
N ASP A 490 -2.33 -34.26 23.07
CA ASP A 490 -3.64 -34.04 23.70
C ASP A 490 -4.76 -33.95 22.64
N LEU A 491 -5.23 -35.10 22.15
CA LEU A 491 -6.45 -35.20 21.34
C LEU A 491 -7.75 -35.05 22.17
N THR A 492 -7.66 -34.84 23.50
CA THR A 492 -8.76 -35.07 24.45
C THR A 492 -9.12 -33.92 25.38
N ILE A 493 -8.70 -32.67 25.12
CA ILE A 493 -9.19 -31.55 25.94
C ILE A 493 -9.75 -30.42 25.07
N ASN A 494 -11.08 -30.42 24.94
CA ASN A 494 -11.86 -29.29 24.43
C ASN A 494 -11.65 -28.09 25.35
N LEU A 495 -10.96 -27.04 24.90
CA LEU A 495 -10.80 -25.75 25.60
C LEU A 495 -10.60 -24.60 24.59
N PRO A 496 -10.89 -23.35 24.99
CA PRO A 496 -11.41 -22.31 24.11
C PRO A 496 -10.43 -21.88 23.00
N GLU A 497 -10.95 -21.87 21.78
CA GLU A 497 -10.27 -21.72 20.48
C GLU A 497 -9.43 -20.43 20.29
N LYS A 498 -9.44 -19.47 21.22
CA LYS A 498 -8.99 -18.10 20.93
C LYS A 498 -7.51 -17.78 21.25
N GLN A 499 -6.78 -18.63 21.98
CA GLN A 499 -5.40 -18.29 22.42
C GLN A 499 -4.33 -19.38 22.22
N MET A 500 -4.70 -20.57 21.74
CA MET A 500 -3.71 -21.58 21.40
C MET A 500 -3.49 -21.61 19.88
N PRO A 501 -2.25 -21.51 19.39
CA PRO A 501 -1.99 -21.61 17.96
C PRO A 501 -2.34 -23.03 17.50
N SER A 502 -3.05 -23.12 16.37
CA SER A 502 -3.38 -24.39 15.74
C SER A 502 -2.13 -25.10 15.24
N THR A 503 -2.20 -26.43 15.10
CA THR A 503 -1.10 -27.23 14.54
C THR A 503 -0.65 -26.72 13.17
N ASN A 504 -1.58 -26.23 12.34
CA ASN A 504 -1.26 -25.64 11.03
C ASN A 504 -0.48 -24.34 11.18
N GLN A 505 -0.95 -23.41 12.03
CA GLN A 505 -0.22 -22.16 12.30
C GLN A 505 1.20 -22.44 12.81
N ILE A 506 1.37 -23.42 13.70
CA ILE A 506 2.70 -23.80 14.20
C ILE A 506 3.59 -24.30 13.05
N MET A 507 3.06 -25.15 12.16
CA MET A 507 3.79 -25.65 11.00
C MET A 507 4.15 -24.53 10.00
N ASP A 508 3.23 -23.60 9.74
CA ASP A 508 3.46 -22.45 8.87
C ASP A 508 4.53 -21.52 9.45
N TRP A 509 4.51 -21.28 10.76
CA TRP A 509 5.59 -20.52 11.42
C TRP A 509 6.93 -21.27 11.40
N MET A 510 6.93 -22.59 11.55
CA MET A 510 8.15 -23.39 11.42
C MET A 510 8.74 -23.30 10.00
N SER A 511 7.92 -23.42 8.95
CA SER A 511 8.39 -23.33 7.56
C SER A 511 8.98 -21.94 7.28
N VAL A 512 8.24 -20.87 7.57
CA VAL A 512 8.68 -19.50 7.28
C VAL A 512 9.97 -19.14 8.04
N VAL A 513 10.12 -19.58 9.30
CA VAL A 513 11.36 -19.36 10.07
C VAL A 513 12.54 -20.14 9.48
N LEU A 514 12.31 -21.38 9.05
CA LEU A 514 13.34 -22.18 8.38
C LEU A 514 13.72 -21.57 7.02
N ASP A 515 12.77 -21.08 6.24
CA ASP A 515 13.03 -20.43 4.95
C ASP A 515 13.83 -19.13 5.12
N ALA A 516 13.56 -18.36 6.19
CA ALA A 516 14.30 -17.15 6.49
C ALA A 516 15.76 -17.43 6.91
N HIS A 517 16.02 -18.52 7.64
CA HIS A 517 17.29 -18.78 8.33
C HIS A 517 17.97 -20.10 7.98
N PHE A 518 17.58 -20.78 6.89
CA PHE A 518 18.04 -22.13 6.55
C PHE A 518 19.56 -22.28 6.61
N THR A 519 20.30 -21.41 5.92
CA THR A 519 21.77 -21.46 5.89
C THR A 519 22.38 -21.31 7.29
N VAL A 520 21.83 -20.43 8.13
CA VAL A 520 22.31 -20.21 9.50
C VAL A 520 22.01 -21.43 10.37
N VAL A 521 20.79 -21.95 10.30
CA VAL A 521 20.32 -23.10 11.10
C VAL A 521 21.12 -24.37 10.76
N VAL A 522 21.44 -24.61 9.48
CA VAL A 522 22.22 -25.80 9.06
C VAL A 522 23.67 -25.75 9.57
N MET A 523 24.26 -24.56 9.68
CA MET A 523 25.62 -24.38 10.18
C MET A 523 25.74 -24.48 11.71
N LEU A 524 24.63 -24.39 12.45
CA LEU A 524 24.62 -24.46 13.91
C LEU A 524 24.58 -25.92 14.42
N PRO A 525 25.60 -26.37 15.19
CA PRO A 525 25.63 -27.74 15.70
C PRO A 525 24.48 -28.06 16.65
N GLU A 526 23.95 -27.06 17.37
CA GLU A 526 22.82 -27.19 18.30
C GLU A 526 21.50 -27.47 17.57
N ALA A 527 21.36 -26.98 16.35
CA ALA A 527 20.15 -27.13 15.54
C ALA A 527 20.13 -28.46 14.76
N LYS A 528 21.30 -29.06 14.50
CA LYS A 528 21.41 -30.32 13.73
C LYS A 528 20.56 -31.45 14.31
N LYS A 529 20.58 -31.65 15.64
CA LYS A 529 19.77 -32.69 16.32
C LYS A 529 18.27 -32.41 16.19
N MET A 530 17.87 -31.14 16.26
CA MET A 530 16.47 -30.71 16.14
C MET A 530 15.99 -30.88 14.69
N LEU A 531 16.80 -30.51 13.70
CA LEU A 531 16.48 -30.67 12.28
C LEU A 531 16.35 -32.14 11.87
N GLN A 532 17.22 -33.01 12.41
CA GLN A 532 17.09 -34.46 12.20
C GLN A 532 15.78 -35.02 12.78
N LYS A 533 15.37 -34.56 13.98
CA LYS A 533 14.09 -34.93 14.59
C LYS A 533 12.92 -34.46 13.73
N LEU A 534 12.94 -33.19 13.30
CA LEU A 534 11.91 -32.60 12.44
C LEU A 534 11.81 -33.35 11.11
N HIS A 535 12.93 -33.63 10.45
CA HIS A 535 12.96 -34.37 9.18
C HIS A 535 12.44 -35.82 9.33
N LYS A 536 12.88 -36.55 10.37
CA LYS A 536 12.35 -37.89 10.66
C LYS A 536 10.83 -37.83 10.89
N PHE A 537 10.38 -36.82 11.62
CA PHE A 537 8.97 -36.62 11.92
C PHE A 537 8.14 -36.30 10.67
N VAL A 538 8.56 -35.34 9.85
CA VAL A 538 7.87 -34.98 8.59
C VAL A 538 7.81 -36.18 7.66
N ARG A 539 8.86 -37.01 7.60
CA ARG A 539 8.83 -38.28 6.85
C ARG A 539 7.78 -39.25 7.40
N THR A 540 7.67 -39.39 8.72
CA THR A 540 6.62 -40.21 9.35
C THR A 540 5.22 -39.67 9.05
N GLN A 541 5.01 -38.35 9.11
CA GLN A 541 3.73 -37.72 8.77
C GLN A 541 3.38 -37.94 7.30
N MET A 542 4.30 -37.72 6.36
CA MET A 542 4.08 -38.02 4.94
C MET A 542 3.69 -39.49 4.71
N LYS A 543 4.34 -40.42 5.41
CA LYS A 543 3.98 -41.84 5.34
C LYS A 543 2.55 -42.07 5.86
N LEU A 544 2.21 -41.51 7.02
CA LEU A 544 0.87 -41.61 7.60
C LEU A 544 -0.21 -41.05 6.66
N TYR A 545 -0.02 -39.85 6.13
CA TYR A 545 -0.95 -39.25 5.15
C TYR A 545 -1.03 -40.07 3.87
N SER A 546 0.08 -40.64 3.40
CA SER A 546 0.05 -41.53 2.24
C SER A 546 -0.75 -42.81 2.50
N GLU A 547 -0.66 -43.40 3.71
CA GLU A 547 -1.47 -44.57 4.07
C GLU A 547 -2.95 -44.19 4.26
N LEU A 548 -3.24 -43.05 4.90
CA LEU A 548 -4.61 -42.52 5.03
C LEU A 548 -5.26 -42.27 3.66
N ASN A 549 -4.52 -41.70 2.72
CA ASN A 549 -5.00 -41.46 1.36
C ASN A 549 -5.34 -42.78 0.62
N LYS A 550 -4.63 -43.88 0.91
CA LYS A 550 -5.00 -45.21 0.38
C LYS A 550 -6.33 -45.70 0.97
N VAL A 551 -6.60 -45.41 2.24
CA VAL A 551 -7.84 -45.78 2.93
C VAL A 551 -9.02 -44.91 2.48
N GLU A 552 -8.79 -43.65 2.12
CA GLU A 552 -9.82 -42.73 1.60
C GLU A 552 -10.53 -43.29 0.36
N GLY A 553 -9.79 -43.97 -0.54
CA GLY A 553 -10.39 -44.67 -1.69
C GLY A 553 -11.35 -45.78 -1.27
N CYS A 554 -10.97 -46.58 -0.26
CA CYS A 554 -11.83 -47.62 0.30
C CYS A 554 -13.07 -47.04 1.01
N LEU A 555 -12.90 -45.94 1.74
CA LEU A 555 -14.00 -45.25 2.42
C LEU A 555 -14.99 -44.63 1.41
N SER A 556 -14.48 -44.06 0.32
CA SER A 556 -15.31 -43.50 -0.76
C SER A 556 -16.15 -44.58 -1.44
N GLU A 557 -15.57 -45.77 -1.68
CA GLU A 557 -16.27 -46.94 -2.18
C GLU A 557 -17.35 -47.45 -1.21
N LEU A 558 -17.04 -47.53 0.09
CA LEU A 558 -18.03 -47.88 1.11
C LEU A 558 -19.17 -46.86 1.21
N HIS A 559 -18.86 -45.57 1.06
CA HIS A 559 -19.89 -44.52 0.99
C HIS A 559 -20.77 -44.68 -0.25
N ARG A 560 -20.17 -45.00 -1.42
CA ARG A 560 -20.90 -45.30 -2.66
C ARG A 560 -21.80 -46.53 -2.52
N MET A 561 -21.32 -47.59 -1.88
CA MET A 561 -22.10 -48.79 -1.59
C MET A 561 -23.27 -48.49 -0.64
N LYS A 562 -23.06 -47.69 0.41
CA LYS A 562 -24.13 -47.23 1.31
C LYS A 562 -25.20 -46.40 0.59
N HIS A 563 -24.82 -45.61 -0.41
CA HIS A 563 -25.76 -44.89 -1.27
C HIS A 563 -26.53 -45.80 -2.23
N GLN A 564 -25.90 -46.84 -2.80
CA GLN A 564 -26.57 -47.83 -3.65
C GLN A 564 -27.57 -48.71 -2.87
N VAL A 565 -27.30 -49.04 -1.60
CA VAL A 565 -28.22 -49.81 -0.75
C VAL A 565 -29.53 -49.07 -0.48
N LYS A 566 -29.55 -47.72 -0.49
CA LYS A 566 -30.78 -46.93 -0.33
C LYS A 566 -31.74 -47.01 -1.52
N ASP A 567 -31.29 -47.44 -2.69
CA ASP A 567 -32.14 -47.62 -3.88
C ASP A 567 -32.58 -49.09 -4.09
N CYS A 568 -32.21 -50.00 -3.18
CA CYS A 568 -32.55 -51.43 -3.29
C CYS A 568 -33.89 -51.82 -2.63
N ASP A 569 -34.80 -50.88 -2.40
CA ASP A 569 -36.11 -51.13 -1.77
C ASP A 569 -37.22 -51.55 -2.75
N ARG A 570 -36.88 -52.05 -3.94
CA ARG A 570 -37.88 -52.55 -4.90
C ARG A 570 -37.49 -53.91 -5.47
N TYR A 571 -37.69 -54.93 -4.64
CA TYR A 571 -37.88 -56.35 -4.99
C TYR A 571 -36.79 -57.02 -5.85
N SER A 572 -36.10 -58.02 -5.27
CA SER A 572 -35.26 -58.97 -6.01
C SER A 572 -36.01 -60.29 -6.22
N ILE A 573 -35.94 -60.85 -7.43
CA ILE A 573 -36.34 -62.24 -7.70
C ILE A 573 -35.09 -63.10 -7.62
N GLU A 574 -35.04 -64.01 -6.66
CA GLU A 574 -34.03 -65.05 -6.59
C GLU A 574 -34.66 -66.38 -6.98
N VAL A 575 -34.07 -67.05 -7.97
CA VAL A 575 -34.50 -68.38 -8.40
C VAL A 575 -33.74 -69.40 -7.56
N LEU A 576 -34.47 -70.08 -6.67
CA LEU A 576 -33.95 -71.20 -5.89
C LEU A 576 -34.26 -72.50 -6.65
N GLU A 577 -33.22 -73.17 -7.14
CA GLU A 577 -33.34 -74.56 -7.62
C GLU A 577 -33.52 -75.48 -6.40
N LEU A 578 -34.73 -76.03 -6.26
CA LEU A 578 -35.04 -77.05 -5.25
C LEU A 578 -34.71 -78.42 -5.84
N TYR A 579 -33.64 -79.05 -5.34
CA TYR A 579 -33.34 -80.48 -5.53
C TYR A 579 -33.84 -81.31 -4.36
#